data_AF-A0A351ZAR3-F1
#
_entry.id   AF-A0A351ZAR3-F1
#
_cell.length_a   1.000
_cell.length_b   1.000
_cell.length_c   1.000
_cell.angle_alpha   90.00
_cell.angle_beta   90.00
_cell.angle_gamma   90.00
#
_symmetry.space_group_name_H-M   'P 1'
#
loop_
_entity.id
_entity.type
_entity.pdbx_description
1 polymer ?
#
loop_
_entity_poly.entity_id
_entity_poly.type
_entity_poly.pdbx_seq_one_letter_code
_entity_poly.pdbx_strand_id
1 'polypeptide(L)'
;MFVYFLLQVLILVHGKNWALLNTPMGYWYLTEMIGLLLFPAFLFSWGVKSGNPAPIRIAAVLTMIGVIINRVDFSIIAYKWYLPLSERYIPTFMEVVITLAIVFTMVWVFRWIVNRVPILRKPPQWAIEQEQAEMEGRAIALAPQLGLTMADGGRPIEQHKK
;
A
#
# COMPACT_ATOMS: atom_id res chain seq x y z
N MET A 1 -2.43 -6.21 4.05
CA MET A 1 -2.04 -7.58 4.45
C MET A 1 -3.17 -8.27 5.21
N PHE A 2 -3.59 -7.78 6.38
CA PHE A 2 -4.67 -8.40 7.16
C PHE A 2 -6.01 -8.53 6.40
N VAL A 3 -6.46 -7.48 5.70
CA VAL A 3 -7.68 -7.53 4.88
C VAL A 3 -7.58 -8.58 3.77
N TYR A 4 -6.43 -8.67 3.11
CA TYR A 4 -6.19 -9.66 2.05
C TYR A 4 -6.24 -11.09 2.59
N PHE A 5 -5.61 -11.34 3.74
CA PHE A 5 -5.69 -12.63 4.43
C PHE A 5 -7.13 -13.00 4.77
N LEU A 6 -7.90 -12.07 5.35
CA LEU A 6 -9.30 -12.30 5.70
C LEU A 6 -10.17 -12.59 4.47
N LEU A 7 -9.95 -11.88 3.37
CA LEU A 7 -10.64 -12.16 2.11
C LEU A 7 -10.30 -13.56 1.57
N GLN A 8 -9.04 -13.97 1.64
CA GLN A 8 -8.61 -15.32 1.22
C GLN A 8 -9.24 -16.41 2.08
N VAL A 9 -9.28 -16.22 3.40
CA VAL A 9 -9.97 -17.12 4.32
C VAL A 9 -11.47 -17.19 3.98
N LEU A 10 -12.11 -16.06 3.70
CA LEU A 10 -13.52 -16.01 3.32
C LEU A 10 -13.80 -16.78 2.02
N ILE A 11 -12.95 -16.61 1.00
CA ILE A 11 -13.04 -17.35 -0.27
C ILE A 11 -12.91 -18.86 -0.01
N LEU A 12 -11.98 -19.28 0.84
CA LEU A 12 -11.77 -20.68 1.19
C LEU A 12 -12.98 -21.28 1.91
N VAL A 13 -13.55 -20.55 2.87
CA VAL A 13 -14.74 -20.95 3.62
C VAL A 13 -15.95 -21.04 2.68
N HIS A 14 -16.14 -20.05 1.81
CA HIS A 14 -17.24 -20.02 0.85
C HIS A 14 -17.13 -21.12 -0.22
N GLY A 15 -15.92 -21.40 -0.68
CA GLY A 15 -15.65 -22.42 -1.68
C GLY A 15 -15.84 -23.86 -1.20
N LYS A 16 -16.05 -24.11 0.11
CA LYS A 16 -16.20 -25.45 0.72
C LYS A 16 -15.11 -26.46 0.30
N ASN A 17 -13.94 -25.97 -0.09
CA ASN A 17 -12.84 -26.75 -0.65
C ASN A 17 -11.88 -27.27 0.43
N TRP A 18 -12.42 -27.58 1.63
CA TRP A 18 -11.63 -28.04 2.78
C TRP A 18 -10.82 -29.31 2.47
N ALA A 19 -11.34 -30.18 1.61
CA ALA A 19 -10.64 -31.38 1.17
C ALA A 19 -9.39 -31.09 0.32
N LEU A 20 -9.36 -29.97 -0.41
CA LEU A 20 -8.23 -29.59 -1.26
C LEU A 20 -7.03 -29.07 -0.44
N LEU A 21 -7.22 -28.70 0.82
CA LEU A 21 -6.14 -28.28 1.72
C LEU A 21 -5.14 -29.40 2.03
N ASN A 22 -5.62 -30.66 2.08
CA ASN A 22 -4.76 -31.82 2.38
C ASN A 22 -4.03 -32.36 1.13
N THR A 23 -4.14 -31.66 0.00
CA THR A 23 -3.37 -32.01 -1.20
C THR A 23 -1.99 -31.35 -1.16
N PRO A 24 -0.99 -31.86 -1.90
CA PRO A 24 0.32 -31.22 -2.00
C PRO A 24 0.25 -29.72 -2.38
N MET A 25 -0.71 -29.35 -3.22
CA MET A 25 -0.98 -27.95 -3.61
C MET A 25 -1.62 -27.14 -2.47
N GLY A 26 -2.46 -27.76 -1.64
CA GLY A 26 -3.04 -27.13 -0.45
C GLY A 26 -2.00 -26.80 0.61
N TYR A 27 -1.00 -27.67 0.80
CA TYR A 27 0.14 -27.42 1.69
C TYR A 27 1.01 -26.25 1.21
N TRP A 28 1.22 -26.14 -0.10
CA TRP A 28 1.92 -25.00 -0.68
C TRP A 28 1.17 -23.68 -0.41
N TYR A 29 -0.14 -23.63 -0.68
CA TYR A 29 -0.99 -22.49 -0.35
C TYR A 29 -0.95 -22.10 1.14
N LEU A 30 -1.00 -23.09 2.04
CA LEU A 30 -0.90 -22.84 3.49
C LEU A 30 0.45 -22.23 3.88
N THR A 31 1.53 -22.73 3.27
CA THR A 31 2.88 -22.24 3.51
C THR A 31 3.02 -20.79 3.04
N GLU A 32 2.43 -20.41 1.91
CA GLU A 32 2.39 -19.03 1.44
C GLU A 32 1.57 -18.12 2.37
N MET A 33 0.34 -18.51 2.70
CA MET A 33 -0.55 -17.70 3.53
C MET A 33 0.00 -17.49 4.95
N ILE A 34 0.60 -18.52 5.55
CA ILE A 34 1.12 -18.44 6.91
C ILE A 34 2.55 -17.85 6.91
N GLY A 35 3.41 -18.34 6.02
CA GLY A 35 4.83 -18.00 6.01
C GLY A 35 5.17 -16.71 5.26
N LEU A 36 4.50 -16.40 4.15
CA LEU A 36 4.86 -15.25 3.31
C LEU A 36 3.89 -14.08 3.43
N LEU A 37 2.70 -14.29 4.00
CA LEU A 37 1.71 -13.22 4.22
C LEU A 37 1.57 -12.85 5.71
N LEU A 38 1.34 -13.82 6.60
CA LEU A 38 1.15 -13.55 8.03
C LEU A 38 2.46 -13.19 8.75
N PHE A 39 3.55 -13.89 8.46
CA PHE A 39 4.84 -13.63 9.09
C PHE A 39 5.37 -12.21 8.85
N PRO A 40 5.42 -11.66 7.61
CA PRO A 40 5.81 -10.26 7.44
C PRO A 40 4.79 -9.27 8.04
N ALA A 41 3.50 -9.60 8.06
CA ALA A 41 2.50 -8.77 8.74
C ALA A 41 2.77 -8.65 10.25
N PHE A 42 3.22 -9.75 10.88
CA PHE A 42 3.67 -9.74 12.27
C PHE A 42 4.96 -8.93 12.45
N LEU A 43 5.95 -9.12 11.58
CA LEU A 43 7.20 -8.35 11.60
C LEU A 43 6.98 -6.84 11.44
N PHE A 44 6.04 -6.42 10.58
CA PHE A 44 5.67 -5.01 10.48
C PHE A 44 5.06 -4.49 11.77
N SER A 45 4.15 -5.25 12.39
CA SER A 45 3.51 -4.86 13.65
C SER A 45 4.54 -4.73 14.78
N TRP A 46 5.48 -5.67 14.86
CA TRP A 46 6.57 -5.64 15.84
C TRP A 46 7.58 -4.52 15.54
N GLY A 47 7.97 -4.34 14.27
CA GLY A 47 8.91 -3.31 13.84
C GLY A 47 8.41 -1.89 14.13
N VAL A 48 7.11 -1.64 13.97
CA VAL A 48 6.48 -0.36 14.35
C VAL A 48 6.54 -0.15 15.86
N LYS A 49 6.27 -1.19 16.66
CA LYS A 49 6.32 -1.10 18.13
C LYS A 49 7.74 -0.87 18.67
N SER A 50 8.75 -1.44 18.01
CA SER A 50 10.16 -1.32 18.42
C SER A 50 10.87 -0.08 17.89
N GLY A 51 10.26 0.68 16.97
CA GLY A 51 10.85 1.88 16.38
C GLY A 51 12.14 1.65 15.57
N ASN A 52 12.49 0.40 15.28
CA ASN A 52 13.72 0.05 14.57
C ASN A 52 13.44 -0.20 13.07
N PRO A 53 14.15 0.46 12.15
CA PRO A 53 13.93 0.28 10.71
C PRO A 53 14.42 -1.08 10.16
N ALA A 54 15.31 -1.79 10.85
CA ALA A 54 15.84 -3.08 10.38
C ALA A 54 14.76 -4.16 10.17
N PRO A 55 13.89 -4.48 11.16
CA PRO A 55 12.80 -5.45 10.97
C PRO A 55 11.80 -5.02 9.90
N ILE A 56 11.57 -3.72 9.75
CA ILE A 56 10.65 -3.18 8.73
C ILE A 56 11.20 -3.43 7.32
N ARG A 57 12.51 -3.26 7.11
CA ARG A 57 13.16 -3.55 5.82
C ARG A 57 13.10 -5.04 5.46
N ILE A 58 13.37 -5.91 6.43
CA ILE A 58 13.28 -7.37 6.24
C ILE A 58 11.85 -7.77 5.91
N ALA A 59 10.87 -7.24 6.65
CA ALA A 59 9.45 -7.48 6.40
C ALA A 59 9.03 -7.03 5.00
N ALA A 60 9.53 -5.87 4.53
CA ALA A 60 9.23 -5.34 3.21
C ALA A 60 9.77 -6.23 2.08
N VAL A 61 11.02 -6.69 2.18
CA VAL A 61 11.62 -7.61 1.20
C VAL A 61 10.86 -8.94 1.18
N LEU A 62 10.57 -9.50 2.36
CA LEU A 62 9.85 -10.76 2.45
C LEU A 62 8.42 -10.66 1.90
N THR A 63 7.74 -9.53 2.16
CA THR A 63 6.41 -9.26 1.59
C THR A 63 6.46 -9.16 0.08
N MET A 64 7.48 -8.49 -0.47
CA MET A 64 7.66 -8.36 -1.91
C MET A 64 7.83 -9.74 -2.56
N ILE A 65 8.68 -10.59 -1.99
CA ILE A 65 8.88 -11.98 -2.43
C ILE A 65 7.56 -12.75 -2.33
N GLY A 66 6.85 -12.64 -1.21
CA GLY A 66 5.56 -13.32 -1.00
C GLY A 66 4.51 -12.95 -2.04
N VAL A 67 4.38 -11.66 -2.37
CA VAL A 67 3.44 -11.20 -3.40
C VAL A 67 3.83 -11.68 -4.79
N ILE A 68 5.13 -11.69 -5.11
CA ILE A 68 5.62 -12.18 -6.42
C ILE A 68 5.33 -13.67 -6.55
N ILE A 69 5.69 -14.47 -5.56
CA ILE A 69 5.46 -15.92 -5.56
C ILE A 69 3.96 -16.21 -5.73
N ASN A 70 3.10 -15.55 -4.96
CA ASN A 70 1.66 -15.72 -5.08
C ASN A 70 1.11 -15.39 -6.49
N ARG A 71 1.73 -14.44 -7.20
CA ARG A 71 1.37 -14.11 -8.59
C ARG A 71 1.89 -15.12 -9.60
N VAL A 72 3.09 -15.64 -9.39
CA VAL A 72 3.62 -16.73 -10.21
C VAL A 72 2.79 -18.00 -10.01
N ASP A 73 2.40 -18.29 -8.78
CA ASP A 73 1.53 -19.41 -8.43
C ASP A 73 0.20 -19.38 -9.15
N PHE A 74 -0.49 -18.24 -9.10
CA PHE A 74 -1.77 -18.08 -9.76
C PHE A 74 -1.67 -18.22 -11.29
N SER A 75 -0.57 -17.77 -11.89
CA SER A 75 -0.40 -17.74 -13.35
C SER A 75 0.21 -19.00 -13.94
N ILE A 76 1.09 -19.69 -13.22
CA ILE A 76 1.85 -20.85 -13.74
C ILE A 76 1.42 -22.15 -13.05
N ILE A 77 1.36 -22.17 -11.72
CA ILE A 77 1.17 -23.43 -10.97
C ILE A 77 -0.31 -23.81 -10.89
N ALA A 78 -1.20 -22.84 -10.68
CA ALA A 78 -2.64 -23.05 -10.66
C ALA A 78 -3.23 -23.27 -12.06
N TYR A 79 -2.52 -22.83 -13.12
CA TYR A 79 -2.95 -23.03 -14.49
C TYR A 79 -2.87 -24.53 -14.85
N LYS A 80 -4.02 -25.16 -15.06
CA LYS A 80 -4.14 -26.59 -15.39
C LYS A 80 -3.48 -27.52 -14.35
N TRP A 81 -3.69 -27.24 -13.07
CA TRP A 81 -3.11 -28.01 -11.95
C TRP A 81 -3.43 -29.52 -11.95
N TYR A 82 -4.50 -29.95 -12.62
CA TYR A 82 -4.94 -31.34 -12.74
C TYR A 82 -4.24 -32.14 -13.85
N LEU A 83 -3.42 -31.50 -14.71
CA LEU A 83 -2.65 -32.19 -15.74
C LEU A 83 -1.35 -32.79 -15.16
N PRO A 84 -0.89 -33.94 -15.70
CA PRO A 84 0.40 -34.52 -15.34
C PRO A 84 1.53 -33.53 -15.66
N LEU A 85 2.61 -33.57 -14.87
CA LEU A 85 3.71 -32.59 -14.94
C LEU A 85 4.33 -32.44 -16.33
N SER A 86 4.24 -33.48 -17.18
CA SER A 86 4.73 -33.50 -18.55
C SER A 86 3.96 -32.58 -19.51
N GLU A 87 2.69 -32.26 -19.21
CA GLU A 87 1.84 -31.40 -20.03
C GLU A 87 1.62 -30.01 -19.39
N ARG A 88 2.27 -29.77 -18.24
CA ARG A 88 2.19 -28.49 -17.56
C ARG A 88 2.97 -27.44 -18.35
N TYR A 89 2.41 -26.24 -18.44
CA TYR A 89 3.08 -25.12 -19.08
C TYR A 89 4.33 -24.74 -18.28
N ILE A 90 5.49 -24.86 -18.92
CA ILE A 90 6.76 -24.38 -18.39
C ILE A 90 7.15 -23.19 -19.27
N PRO A 91 7.26 -21.98 -18.70
CA PRO A 91 7.58 -20.81 -19.48
C PRO A 91 8.95 -21.00 -20.14
N THR A 92 8.99 -20.73 -21.43
CA THR A 92 10.23 -20.64 -22.19
C THR A 92 11.06 -19.47 -21.69
N PHE A 93 12.38 -19.55 -21.87
CA PHE A 93 13.29 -18.49 -21.44
C PHE A 93 12.92 -17.12 -22.05
N MET A 94 12.42 -17.09 -23.29
CA MET A 94 11.97 -15.86 -23.96
C MET A 94 10.73 -15.25 -23.31
N GLU A 95 9.78 -16.05 -22.83
CA GLU A 95 8.59 -15.54 -22.13
C GLU A 95 8.96 -14.90 -20.79
N VAL A 96 9.96 -15.45 -20.08
CA VAL A 96 10.50 -14.85 -18.86
C VAL A 96 11.13 -13.50 -19.18
N VAL A 97 11.95 -13.42 -20.24
CA VAL A 97 12.58 -12.16 -20.67
C VAL A 97 11.55 -11.10 -21.05
N ILE A 98 10.51 -11.48 -21.80
CA ILE A 98 9.42 -10.56 -22.19
C ILE A 98 8.67 -10.06 -20.94
N THR A 99 8.36 -10.95 -20.01
CA THR A 99 7.67 -10.58 -18.76
C THR A 99 8.51 -9.59 -17.95
N LEU A 100 9.81 -9.83 -17.81
CA LEU A 100 10.73 -8.91 -17.13
C LEU A 100 10.84 -7.57 -17.87
N ALA A 101 10.89 -7.58 -19.20
CA ALA A 101 10.93 -6.35 -19.99
C ALA A 101 9.69 -5.49 -19.77
N ILE A 102 8.50 -6.10 -19.67
CA ILE A 102 7.25 -5.40 -19.36
C ILE A 102 7.32 -4.79 -17.95
N VAL A 103 7.73 -5.58 -16.94
CA VAL A 103 7.85 -5.09 -15.56
C VAL A 103 8.84 -3.94 -15.45
N PHE A 104 10.01 -4.04 -16.08
CA PHE A 104 10.99 -2.94 -16.09
C PHE A 104 10.46 -1.71 -16.80
N THR A 105 9.75 -1.88 -17.91
CA THR A 105 9.10 -0.76 -18.62
C THR A 105 8.09 -0.07 -17.72
N MET A 106 7.26 -0.80 -16.98
CA MET A 106 6.32 -0.22 -16.01
C MET A 106 7.04 0.59 -14.93
N VAL A 107 8.13 0.06 -14.37
CA VAL A 107 8.93 0.77 -13.34
C VAL A 107 9.60 2.02 -13.93
N TRP A 108 10.13 1.94 -15.15
CA TRP A 108 10.72 3.09 -15.83
C TRP A 108 9.71 4.18 -16.16
N VAL A 109 8.54 3.80 -16.70
CA VAL A 109 7.46 4.74 -16.99
C VAL A 109 6.97 5.39 -15.70
N PHE A 110 6.73 4.61 -14.64
CA PHE A 110 6.37 5.15 -13.33
C PHE A 110 7.41 6.16 -12.82
N ARG A 111 8.69 5.80 -12.88
CA ARG A 111 9.79 6.69 -12.46
C ARG A 111 9.86 7.95 -13.31
N TRP A 112 9.62 7.85 -14.61
CA TRP A 112 9.57 8.99 -15.52
C TRP A 112 8.41 9.93 -15.19
N ILE A 113 7.22 9.38 -14.93
CA ILE A 113 6.03 10.16 -14.52
C ILE A 113 6.32 10.88 -13.21
N VAL A 114 6.71 10.16 -12.16
CA VAL A 114 6.93 10.74 -10.82
C VAL A 114 7.99 11.85 -10.84
N ASN A 115 9.03 11.72 -11.65
CA ASN A 115 10.05 12.76 -11.79
C ASN A 115 9.58 13.99 -12.58
N ARG A 116 8.52 13.87 -13.39
CA ARG A 116 7.95 14.97 -14.18
C ARG A 116 6.83 15.70 -13.45
N VAL A 117 6.13 15.04 -12.52
CA VAL A 117 5.02 15.66 -11.78
C VAL A 117 5.49 16.29 -10.45
N PRO A 118 5.18 17.57 -10.20
CA PRO A 118 5.56 18.24 -8.95
C PRO A 118 4.57 17.89 -7.81
N ILE A 119 4.65 16.66 -7.27
CA ILE A 119 3.71 16.19 -6.23
C ILE A 119 3.94 16.86 -4.87
N LEU A 120 5.20 17.20 -4.54
CA LEU A 120 5.58 17.78 -3.24
C LEU A 120 6.23 19.18 -3.38
N ARG A 121 6.02 19.88 -4.50
CA ARG A 121 6.48 21.26 -4.60
C ARG A 121 5.68 22.13 -3.63
N LYS A 122 6.38 22.96 -2.84
CA LYS A 122 5.72 24.01 -2.06
C LYS A 122 4.88 24.86 -3.01
N PRO A 123 3.64 25.22 -2.62
CA PRO A 123 2.85 26.14 -3.42
C PRO A 123 3.64 27.42 -3.67
N PRO A 124 3.50 28.05 -4.83
CA PRO A 124 4.17 29.31 -5.13
C PRO A 124 3.76 30.38 -4.09
N GLN A 125 4.65 31.33 -3.79
CA GLN A 125 4.46 32.32 -2.70
C GLN A 125 3.11 33.06 -2.77
N TRP A 126 2.65 33.39 -3.98
CA TRP A 126 1.36 34.06 -4.20
C TRP A 126 0.14 33.24 -3.73
N ALA A 127 0.21 31.90 -3.76
CA ALA A 127 -0.89 31.05 -3.29
C ALA A 127 -0.96 31.02 -1.75
N ILE A 128 0.20 31.10 -1.09
CA ILE A 128 0.30 31.19 0.38
C ILE A 128 -0.25 32.54 0.86
N GLU A 129 0.11 33.62 0.17
CA GLU A 129 -0.38 34.98 0.47
C GLU A 129 -1.90 35.09 0.29
N GLN A 130 -2.46 34.48 -0.77
CA GLN A 130 -3.90 34.44 -1.00
C GLN A 130 -4.65 33.66 0.09
N GLU A 131 -4.11 32.50 0.51
CA GLU A 131 -4.72 31.68 1.56
C GLU A 131 -4.67 32.40 2.92
N GLN A 132 -3.59 33.13 3.21
CA GLN A 132 -3.48 33.98 4.40
C GLN A 132 -4.49 35.14 4.37
N ALA A 133 -4.61 35.85 3.25
CA ALA A 133 -5.57 36.95 3.08
C ALA A 133 -7.03 36.45 3.17
N GLU A 134 -7.32 35.26 2.66
CA GLU A 134 -8.64 34.65 2.75
C GLU A 134 -8.96 34.21 4.19
N MET A 135 -7.99 33.68 4.92
CA MET A 135 -8.14 33.32 6.34
C MET A 135 -8.35 34.55 7.22
N GLU A 136 -7.61 35.63 6.98
CA GLU A 136 -7.82 36.92 7.64
C GLU A 136 -9.19 37.51 7.32
N GLY A 137 -9.59 37.50 6.04
CA GLY A 137 -10.92 37.96 5.61
C GLY A 137 -12.06 37.15 6.23
N ARG A 138 -11.93 35.82 6.31
CA ARG A 138 -12.90 34.94 6.97
C ARG A 138 -12.94 35.19 8.48
N ALA A 139 -11.80 35.38 9.13
CA ALA A 139 -11.74 35.72 10.55
C ALA A 139 -12.43 37.06 10.86
N ILE A 140 -12.22 38.07 10.01
CA ILE A 140 -12.88 39.38 10.10
C ILE A 140 -14.40 39.24 9.87
N ALA A 141 -14.84 38.41 8.92
CA ALA A 141 -16.25 38.19 8.62
C ALA A 141 -16.99 37.38 9.71
N LEU A 142 -16.30 36.49 10.43
CA LEU A 142 -16.85 35.69 11.54
C LEU A 142 -16.74 36.40 12.90
N ALA A 143 -15.88 37.40 13.05
CA ALA A 143 -15.70 38.15 14.30
C ALA A 143 -17.01 38.75 14.87
N PRO A 144 -17.92 39.33 14.06
CA PRO A 144 -19.22 39.80 14.56
C PRO A 144 -20.14 38.69 15.08
N GLN A 145 -20.05 37.48 14.50
CA GLN A 145 -20.86 36.32 14.91
C GLN A 145 -20.33 35.66 16.18
N LEU A 146 -19.03 35.80 16.46
CA LEU A 146 -18.36 35.31 17.66
C LEU A 146 -18.42 36.28 18.85
N GLY A 147 -19.11 37.42 18.70
CA GLY A 147 -19.20 38.45 19.75
C GLY A 147 -17.90 39.20 20.01
N LEU A 148 -16.92 39.09 19.11
CA LEU A 148 -15.65 39.82 19.16
C LEU A 148 -15.86 41.19 18.52
N THR A 149 -16.21 42.20 19.33
CA THR A 149 -16.30 43.58 18.85
C THR A 149 -14.89 44.12 18.59
N MET A 150 -14.59 44.39 17.33
CA MET A 150 -13.37 45.06 16.86
C MET A 150 -13.33 46.50 17.38
N ALA A 151 -12.86 46.69 18.62
CA ALA A 151 -12.44 47.98 19.12
C ALA A 151 -10.91 48.04 19.02
N ASP A 152 -10.45 48.84 18.06
CA ASP A 152 -9.06 49.26 17.84
C ASP A 152 -8.17 48.33 16.99
N GLY A 153 -7.96 48.74 15.73
CA GLY A 153 -6.61 48.85 15.20
C GLY A 153 -5.76 47.60 14.97
N GLY A 154 -6.35 46.41 14.82
CA GLY A 154 -5.68 45.30 14.12
C GLY A 154 -4.67 44.46 14.92
N ARG A 155 -4.95 44.14 16.19
CA ARG A 155 -4.24 43.05 16.89
C ARG A 155 -5.22 42.06 17.54
N PRO A 156 -5.08 40.74 17.32
CA PRO A 156 -5.95 39.77 17.96
C PRO A 156 -5.59 39.71 19.45
N ILE A 157 -6.61 39.83 20.31
CA ILE A 157 -6.44 39.62 21.75
C ILE A 157 -6.16 38.13 21.96
N GLU A 158 -4.92 37.79 22.33
CA GLU A 158 -4.62 36.48 22.91
C GLU A 158 -5.43 36.33 24.20
N GLN A 159 -6.49 35.54 24.16
CA GLN A 159 -7.11 35.06 25.38
C GLN A 159 -6.23 33.97 25.97
N HIS A 160 -5.32 34.38 26.85
CA HIS A 160 -4.68 33.51 27.82
C HIS A 160 -5.77 32.85 28.67
N LYS A 161 -6.05 31.59 28.36
CA LYS A 161 -7.01 30.73 29.06
C LYS A 161 -6.49 30.42 30.47
N LYS A 162 -7.23 30.86 31.49
CA LYS A 162 -7.13 30.35 32.87
C LYS A 162 -7.75 28.96 32.97
#